data_AF-A0A2S1LHD2-F1
#
_entry.id   AF-A0A2S1LHD2-F1
#
_cell.length_a   1.000
_cell.length_b   1.000
_cell.length_c   1.000
_cell.angle_alpha   90.00
_cell.angle_beta   90.00
_cell.angle_gamma   90.00
#
_symmetry.space_group_name_H-M   'P 1'
#
loop_
_entity.id
_entity.type
_entity.pdbx_description
1 polymer ?
#
loop_
_entity_poly.entity_id
_entity_poly.type
_entity_poly.pdbx_seq_one_letter_code
_entity_poly.pdbx_strand_id
1 'polypeptide(L)'
;MYKITIGIPTYRRSEALVNLLENISSLSGLKIDFDIIIIDDSGTKEYNLKNKEVIESFKDLKINFIINQLNLGFPRTFLKLLKECNTKYLILMADDDLLIKDNLIEIFDFLEKKNPDLLSPQWLYKSGKYGRGINSTRKVIPEEHRLCCGHAPGVIFNVIKGREFISVIEDRINQSCNATLTYPLVSLSIALMLFYDNCYWYAKPIAMEGQACESGINDSKGNHYSSTASRIQQIAAFDDYILTFAECENREKILLASRSWSFQKVLNSNKTLREKVLQYINPSLSFRIHRKINLLCNKK
;
A
#
# COMPACT_ATOMS: atom_id res chain seq x y z
N MET A 1 24.19 -11.72 -4.04
CA MET A 1 22.88 -12.27 -3.63
C MET A 1 22.10 -11.13 -3.03
N TYR A 2 21.01 -10.71 -3.67
CA TYR A 2 20.18 -9.64 -3.11
C TYR A 2 19.42 -10.17 -1.92
N LYS A 3 19.42 -9.37 -0.85
CA LYS A 3 18.68 -9.66 0.36
C LYS A 3 17.56 -8.65 0.51
N ILE A 4 16.35 -9.15 0.67
CA ILE A 4 15.15 -8.34 0.81
C ILE A 4 14.44 -8.71 2.11
N THR A 5 13.69 -7.77 2.66
CA THR A 5 12.84 -8.06 3.82
C THR A 5 11.38 -8.08 3.42
N ILE A 6 10.65 -9.11 3.84
CA ILE A 6 9.18 -9.15 3.77
C ILE A 6 8.66 -8.58 5.10
N GLY A 7 7.94 -7.46 5.03
CA GLY A 7 7.31 -6.81 6.17
C GLY A 7 5.82 -7.13 6.25
N ILE A 8 5.39 -7.71 7.36
CA ILE A 8 4.02 -8.19 7.59
C ILE A 8 3.48 -7.52 8.87
N PRO A 9 2.60 -6.51 8.75
CA PRO A 9 1.78 -6.08 9.88
C PRO A 9 0.64 -7.08 10.09
N THR A 10 0.37 -7.45 11.33
CA THR A 10 -0.77 -8.31 11.67
C THR A 10 -1.60 -7.75 12.83
N TYR A 11 -2.90 -7.95 12.78
CA TYR A 11 -3.84 -7.53 13.82
C TYR A 11 -4.91 -8.60 14.01
N ARG A 12 -4.79 -9.40 15.07
CA ARG A 12 -5.80 -10.38 15.50
C ARG A 12 -6.21 -11.41 14.42
N ARG A 13 -5.26 -11.84 13.59
CA ARG A 13 -5.51 -12.76 12.44
C ARG A 13 -4.50 -13.91 12.37
N SER A 14 -4.34 -14.64 13.47
CA SER A 14 -3.35 -15.74 13.55
C SER A 14 -3.53 -16.80 12.45
N GLU A 15 -4.77 -17.13 12.07
CA GLU A 15 -5.05 -18.10 10.99
C GLU A 15 -4.63 -17.59 9.61
N ALA A 16 -4.85 -16.30 9.32
CA ALA A 16 -4.39 -15.69 8.07
C ALA A 16 -2.87 -15.72 7.96
N LEU A 17 -2.22 -15.38 9.08
CA LEU A 17 -0.78 -15.39 9.19
C LEU A 17 -0.18 -16.77 8.93
N VAL A 18 -0.81 -17.85 9.40
CA VAL A 18 -0.39 -19.23 9.08
C VAL A 18 -0.36 -19.45 7.57
N ASN A 19 -1.44 -19.12 6.85
CA ASN A 19 -1.53 -19.34 5.41
C ASN A 19 -0.44 -18.57 4.64
N LEU A 20 -0.18 -17.31 5.02
CA LEU A 20 0.90 -16.54 4.42
C LEU A 20 2.27 -17.15 4.72
N LEU A 21 2.53 -17.62 5.95
CA LEU A 21 3.81 -18.22 6.31
C LEU A 21 4.03 -19.59 5.65
N GLU A 22 3.00 -20.40 5.49
CA GLU A 22 3.06 -21.63 4.67
C GLU A 22 3.38 -21.31 3.21
N ASN A 23 2.72 -20.30 2.64
CA ASN A 23 3.01 -19.81 1.31
C ASN A 23 4.47 -19.35 1.17
N ILE A 24 4.98 -18.56 2.12
CA ILE A 24 6.38 -18.10 2.14
C ILE A 24 7.35 -19.29 2.31
N SER A 25 7.04 -20.25 3.17
CA SER A 25 7.87 -21.45 3.39
C SER A 25 8.00 -22.29 2.11
N SER A 26 6.95 -22.36 1.28
CA SER A 26 6.97 -23.03 -0.03
C SER A 26 7.89 -22.34 -1.07
N LEU A 27 8.36 -21.13 -0.78
CA LEU A 27 9.34 -20.40 -1.60
C LEU A 27 10.78 -20.85 -1.31
N SER A 28 11.00 -21.70 -0.30
CA SER A 28 12.30 -22.29 0.00
C SER A 28 12.91 -23.01 -1.22
N GLY A 29 14.24 -22.96 -1.32
CA GLY A 29 14.99 -23.53 -2.45
C GLY A 29 15.13 -22.62 -3.68
N LEU A 30 14.47 -21.46 -3.71
CA LEU A 30 14.85 -20.40 -4.65
C LEU A 30 16.24 -19.85 -4.29
N LYS A 31 16.99 -19.33 -5.27
CA LYS A 31 18.25 -18.57 -5.02
C LYS A 31 17.97 -17.17 -4.44
N ILE A 32 17.05 -17.10 -3.47
CA ILE A 32 16.52 -15.88 -2.88
C ILE A 32 16.65 -16.04 -1.36
N ASP A 33 17.31 -15.09 -0.71
CA ASP A 33 17.36 -14.98 0.75
C ASP A 33 16.51 -13.78 1.18
N PHE A 34 15.48 -14.08 1.99
CA PHE A 34 14.59 -13.07 2.55
C PHE A 34 14.62 -13.13 4.08
N ASP A 35 14.79 -11.97 4.70
CA ASP A 35 14.43 -11.79 6.11
C ASP A 35 12.92 -11.53 6.19
N ILE A 36 12.28 -11.90 7.30
CA ILE A 36 10.87 -11.56 7.55
C ILE A 36 10.81 -10.70 8.81
N ILE A 37 10.08 -9.59 8.75
CA ILE A 37 9.70 -8.80 9.93
C ILE A 37 8.19 -8.88 10.06
N ILE A 38 7.74 -9.33 11.22
CA ILE A 38 6.31 -9.41 11.54
C ILE A 38 6.07 -8.50 12.74
N ILE A 39 5.18 -7.52 12.58
CA ILE A 39 4.78 -6.64 13.68
C ILE A 39 3.34 -6.96 14.08
N ASP A 40 3.19 -7.51 15.28
CA ASP A 40 1.90 -7.75 15.90
C ASP A 40 1.37 -6.46 16.54
N ASP A 41 0.26 -5.96 16.00
CA ASP A 41 -0.41 -4.75 16.44
C ASP A 41 -1.69 -5.07 17.25
N SER A 42 -1.90 -6.33 17.64
CA SER A 42 -3.15 -6.80 18.27
C SER A 42 -3.45 -6.09 19.60
N GLY A 43 -2.40 -5.66 20.31
CA GLY A 43 -2.49 -4.92 21.57
C GLY A 43 -3.09 -5.71 22.73
N THR A 44 -3.12 -7.05 22.66
CA THR A 44 -3.64 -7.91 23.73
C THR A 44 -2.78 -9.16 23.93
N LYS A 45 -2.61 -9.58 25.19
CA LYS A 45 -1.79 -10.75 25.54
C LYS A 45 -2.27 -12.04 24.86
N GLU A 46 -3.58 -12.22 24.73
CA GLU A 46 -4.16 -13.42 24.10
C GLU A 46 -3.72 -13.59 22.64
N TYR A 47 -3.90 -12.54 21.82
CA TYR A 47 -3.51 -12.60 20.41
C TYR A 47 -1.99 -12.62 20.22
N ASN A 48 -1.26 -11.90 21.08
CA ASN A 48 0.19 -11.92 21.06
C ASN A 48 0.75 -13.33 21.30
N LEU A 49 0.15 -14.10 22.21
CA LEU A 49 0.53 -15.50 22.44
C LEU A 49 0.18 -16.39 21.24
N LYS A 50 -1.04 -16.28 20.69
CA LYS A 50 -1.46 -17.03 19.50
C LYS A 50 -0.53 -16.78 18.30
N ASN A 51 -0.22 -15.52 18.02
CA ASN A 51 0.70 -15.16 16.93
C ASN A 51 2.12 -15.67 17.21
N LYS A 52 2.59 -15.60 18.46
CA LYS A 52 3.90 -16.12 18.83
C LYS A 52 3.99 -17.65 18.61
N GLU A 53 2.98 -18.41 19.00
CA GLU A 53 2.89 -19.85 18.75
C GLU A 53 2.96 -20.18 17.25
N VAL A 54 2.22 -19.40 16.43
CA VAL A 54 2.32 -19.48 14.97
C VAL A 54 3.76 -19.25 14.52
N ILE A 55 4.43 -18.16 14.94
CA ILE A 55 5.81 -17.86 14.52
C ILE A 55 6.78 -18.98 14.91
N GLU A 56 6.68 -19.51 16.14
CA GLU A 56 7.57 -20.56 16.63
C GLU A 56 7.41 -21.91 15.88
N SER A 57 6.28 -22.11 15.18
CA SER A 57 6.07 -23.27 14.31
C SER A 57 6.85 -23.22 12.98
N PHE A 58 7.28 -22.04 12.52
CA PHE A 58 7.99 -21.86 11.24
C PHE A 58 9.50 -21.70 11.42
N LYS A 59 10.16 -22.76 11.90
CA LYS A 59 11.60 -22.73 12.28
C LYS A 59 12.56 -22.49 11.13
N ASP A 60 12.16 -22.83 9.90
CA ASP A 60 12.99 -22.67 8.70
C ASP A 60 12.94 -21.23 8.15
N LEU A 61 12.05 -20.38 8.69
CA LEU A 61 11.94 -18.99 8.29
C LEU A 61 12.71 -18.08 9.24
N LYS A 62 13.46 -17.14 8.69
CA LYS A 62 14.17 -16.13 9.48
C LYS A 62 13.25 -14.97 9.85
N ILE A 63 12.45 -15.18 10.89
CA ILE A 63 11.44 -14.22 11.35
C ILE A 63 11.96 -13.39 12.52
N ASN A 64 11.93 -12.07 12.36
CA ASN A 64 12.01 -11.10 13.44
C ASN A 64 10.59 -10.71 13.86
N PHE A 65 10.13 -11.22 15.00
CA PHE A 65 8.79 -10.97 15.53
C PHE A 65 8.80 -9.86 16.57
N ILE A 66 8.04 -8.79 16.30
CA ILE A 66 7.96 -7.61 17.15
C ILE A 66 6.52 -7.40 17.59
N ILE A 67 6.31 -7.16 18.88
CA ILE A 67 4.98 -6.91 19.46
C ILE A 67 4.86 -5.42 19.80
N ASN A 68 3.79 -4.78 19.32
CA ASN A 68 3.37 -3.49 19.85
C ASN A 68 2.58 -3.71 21.15
N GLN A 69 2.95 -2.99 22.21
CA GLN A 69 2.29 -3.11 23.51
C GLN A 69 0.82 -2.66 23.49
N LEU A 70 0.48 -1.77 22.56
CA LEU A 70 -0.86 -1.25 22.31
C LEU A 70 -1.09 -1.24 20.79
N ASN A 71 -2.35 -1.24 20.35
CA ASN A 71 -2.69 -1.09 18.93
C ASN A 71 -2.31 0.33 18.46
N LEU A 72 -1.28 0.43 17.62
CA LEU A 72 -0.78 1.69 17.06
C LEU A 72 -1.44 2.03 15.72
N GLY A 73 -2.15 1.08 15.12
CA GLY A 73 -2.74 1.16 13.80
C GLY A 73 -1.72 0.96 12.68
N PHE A 74 -2.24 0.57 11.51
CA PHE A 74 -1.44 0.32 10.31
C PHE A 74 -0.44 1.43 9.95
N PRO A 75 -0.74 2.74 10.05
CA PRO A 75 0.21 3.81 9.73
C PRO A 75 1.49 3.77 10.56
N ARG A 76 1.37 3.65 11.88
CA ARG A 76 2.53 3.62 12.77
C ARG A 76 3.27 2.30 12.65
N THR A 77 2.54 1.21 12.49
CA THR A 77 3.11 -0.13 12.24
C THR A 77 3.89 -0.18 10.93
N PHE A 78 3.41 0.47 9.87
CA PHE A 78 4.14 0.63 8.60
C PHE A 78 5.43 1.44 8.76
N LEU A 79 5.39 2.58 9.45
CA LEU A 79 6.60 3.36 9.72
C LEU A 79 7.60 2.54 10.55
N LYS A 80 7.12 1.74 11.50
CA LYS A 80 7.96 0.84 12.29
C LYS A 80 8.59 -0.25 11.41
N LEU A 81 7.87 -0.86 10.47
CA LEU A 81 8.47 -1.79 9.49
C LEU A 81 9.63 -1.15 8.72
N LEU A 82 9.49 0.11 8.27
CA LEU A 82 10.59 0.85 7.63
C LEU A 82 11.75 1.12 8.59
N LYS A 83 11.49 1.45 9.86
CA LYS A 83 12.54 1.67 10.89
C LYS A 83 13.30 0.39 11.23
N GLU A 84 12.63 -0.76 11.28
CA GLU A 84 13.22 -2.04 11.68
C GLU A 84 13.87 -2.82 10.52
N CYS A 85 13.55 -2.47 9.27
CA CYS A 85 14.09 -3.16 8.09
C CYS A 85 15.58 -2.89 7.85
N ASN A 86 16.43 -3.89 7.97
CA ASN A 86 17.88 -3.72 7.79
C ASN A 86 18.37 -3.93 6.35
N THR A 87 17.52 -4.48 5.48
CA THR A 87 17.85 -4.63 4.06
C THR A 87 17.52 -3.36 3.28
N LYS A 88 18.07 -3.24 2.06
CA LYS A 88 17.82 -2.09 1.18
C LYS A 88 16.36 -1.98 0.74
N TYR A 89 15.67 -3.10 0.64
CA TYR A 89 14.31 -3.18 0.11
C TYR A 89 13.37 -3.86 1.09
N LEU A 90 12.17 -3.29 1.22
CA LEU A 90 11.09 -3.83 2.02
C LEU A 90 9.90 -4.14 1.12
N ILE A 91 9.51 -5.42 1.01
CA ILE A 91 8.24 -5.84 0.40
C ILE A 91 7.18 -5.78 1.48
N LEU A 92 6.10 -5.03 1.24
CA LEU A 92 4.95 -5.01 2.14
C LEU A 92 3.99 -6.13 1.75
N MET A 93 3.61 -6.96 2.71
CA MET A 93 2.54 -7.95 2.56
C MET A 93 1.44 -7.67 3.59
N ALA A 94 0.19 -7.91 3.22
CA ALA A 94 -0.88 -8.05 4.21
C ALA A 94 -0.87 -9.48 4.73
N ASP A 95 -1.24 -9.66 6.00
CA ASP A 95 -1.24 -10.96 6.67
C ASP A 95 -2.25 -11.96 6.09
N ASP A 96 -3.18 -11.49 5.26
CA ASP A 96 -4.21 -12.28 4.61
C ASP A 96 -4.04 -12.43 3.09
N ASP A 97 -2.91 -12.00 2.53
CA ASP A 97 -2.57 -12.17 1.11
C ASP A 97 -1.49 -13.23 0.90
N LEU A 98 -1.21 -13.57 -0.37
CA LEU A 98 -0.23 -14.59 -0.76
C LEU A 98 0.82 -14.01 -1.69
N LEU A 99 2.06 -14.49 -1.59
CA LEU A 99 3.13 -14.21 -2.55
C LEU A 99 3.08 -15.17 -3.75
N ILE A 100 3.46 -14.64 -4.92
CA ILE A 100 3.58 -15.39 -6.18
C ILE A 100 5.05 -15.64 -6.46
N LYS A 101 5.43 -16.92 -6.51
CA LYS A 101 6.81 -17.40 -6.66
C LYS A 101 7.46 -16.99 -7.99
N ASP A 102 6.73 -17.13 -9.09
CA ASP A 102 7.28 -17.16 -10.45
C ASP A 102 8.06 -15.89 -10.83
N ASN A 103 7.69 -14.75 -10.25
CA ASN A 103 8.22 -13.45 -10.65
C ASN A 103 9.25 -12.87 -9.67
N LEU A 104 9.55 -13.56 -8.57
CA LEU A 104 10.45 -13.04 -7.53
C LEU A 104 11.90 -12.93 -8.02
N ILE A 105 12.41 -13.91 -8.77
CA ILE A 105 13.79 -13.88 -9.30
C ILE A 105 14.00 -12.68 -10.22
N GLU A 106 13.08 -12.48 -11.17
CA GLU A 106 13.16 -11.36 -12.12
C GLU A 106 13.05 -9.99 -11.44
N ILE A 107 12.36 -9.93 -10.30
CA ILE A 107 12.30 -8.71 -9.49
C ILE A 107 13.65 -8.40 -8.89
N PHE A 108 14.39 -9.39 -8.40
CA PHE A 108 15.73 -9.11 -7.87
C PHE A 108 16.61 -8.51 -8.95
N ASP A 109 16.67 -9.14 -10.14
CA ASP A 109 17.38 -8.59 -11.29
C ASP A 109 16.96 -7.15 -11.61
N PHE A 110 15.66 -6.84 -11.53
CA PHE A 110 15.15 -5.49 -11.74
C PHE A 110 15.62 -4.52 -10.65
N LEU A 111 15.53 -4.91 -9.37
CA LEU A 111 15.98 -4.14 -8.23
C LEU A 111 17.49 -3.87 -8.30
N GLU A 112 18.29 -4.84 -8.76
CA GLU A 112 19.73 -4.63 -8.96
C GLU A 112 20.01 -3.63 -10.07
N LYS A 113 19.39 -3.81 -11.24
CA LYS A 113 19.68 -3.03 -12.44
C LYS A 113 19.11 -1.62 -12.41
N LYS A 114 17.91 -1.45 -11.84
CA LYS A 114 17.18 -0.17 -11.86
C LYS A 114 17.27 0.61 -10.56
N ASN A 115 17.59 -0.06 -9.45
CA ASN A 115 17.70 0.58 -8.14
C ASN A 115 16.50 1.51 -7.81
N PRO A 116 15.24 1.04 -7.95
CA PRO A 116 14.08 1.92 -7.81
C PRO A 116 13.92 2.43 -6.38
N ASP A 117 13.32 3.61 -6.21
CA ASP A 117 12.92 4.15 -4.90
C ASP A 117 11.61 3.52 -4.40
N LEU A 118 10.77 3.16 -5.37
CA LEU A 118 9.49 2.48 -5.21
C LEU A 118 9.29 1.55 -6.41
N LEU A 119 8.94 0.30 -6.16
CA LEU A 119 8.43 -0.63 -7.17
C LEU A 119 6.98 -0.96 -6.82
N SER A 120 6.09 -0.81 -7.80
CA SER A 120 4.69 -1.22 -7.70
C SER A 120 4.40 -2.35 -8.69
N PRO A 121 4.50 -3.61 -8.26
CA PRO A 121 4.12 -4.76 -9.06
C PRO A 121 2.62 -4.97 -9.11
N GLN A 122 2.19 -5.83 -10.03
CA GLN A 122 0.79 -6.21 -10.10
C GLN A 122 0.36 -6.98 -8.84
N TRP A 123 -0.90 -6.80 -8.47
CA TRP A 123 -1.58 -7.59 -7.46
C TRP A 123 -2.86 -8.17 -8.08
N LEU A 124 -3.12 -9.45 -7.83
CA LEU A 124 -4.23 -10.19 -8.44
C LEU A 124 -5.33 -10.48 -7.42
N TYR A 125 -6.59 -10.34 -7.82
CA TYR A 125 -7.70 -11.04 -7.17
C TYR A 125 -7.56 -12.55 -7.39
N LYS A 126 -8.24 -13.37 -6.57
CA LYS A 126 -8.32 -14.83 -6.80
C LYS A 126 -8.89 -15.19 -8.17
N SER A 127 -9.72 -14.31 -8.73
CA SER A 127 -10.26 -14.43 -10.09
C SER A 127 -9.22 -14.25 -11.21
N GLY A 128 -7.97 -13.90 -10.89
CA GLY A 128 -6.92 -13.57 -11.85
C GLY A 128 -6.97 -12.14 -12.39
N LYS A 129 -8.02 -11.37 -12.04
CA LYS A 129 -8.13 -9.95 -12.41
C LYS A 129 -7.15 -9.08 -11.63
N TYR A 130 -6.69 -7.99 -12.23
CA TYR A 130 -5.86 -7.01 -11.54
C TYR A 130 -6.67 -6.22 -10.50
N GLY A 131 -6.20 -6.20 -9.26
CA GLY A 131 -6.62 -5.21 -8.26
C GLY A 131 -5.65 -4.03 -8.17
N ARG A 132 -4.38 -4.23 -8.57
CA ARG A 132 -3.37 -3.17 -8.75
C ARG A 132 -2.43 -3.55 -9.88
N GLY A 133 -1.92 -2.58 -10.63
CA GLY A 133 -0.86 -2.78 -11.62
C GLY A 133 -1.24 -2.37 -13.04
N ILE A 134 -0.26 -2.43 -13.94
CA ILE A 134 -0.40 -2.18 -15.38
C ILE A 134 0.38 -3.23 -16.18
N ASN A 135 0.12 -3.36 -17.48
CA ASN A 135 0.78 -4.34 -18.36
C ASN A 135 2.12 -3.86 -18.95
N SER A 136 2.76 -2.88 -18.32
CA SER A 136 4.02 -2.31 -18.79
C SER A 136 4.93 -1.94 -17.61
N THR A 137 6.19 -2.36 -17.69
CA THR A 137 7.20 -1.93 -16.73
C THR A 137 7.73 -0.57 -17.18
N ARG A 138 7.42 0.49 -16.43
CA ARG A 138 7.82 1.87 -16.74
C ARG A 138 7.84 2.74 -15.49
N LYS A 139 8.41 3.93 -15.58
CA LYS A 139 8.32 4.92 -14.50
C LYS A 139 6.85 5.24 -14.18
N VAL A 140 6.56 5.39 -12.89
CA VAL A 140 5.28 5.92 -12.40
C VAL A 140 5.28 7.42 -12.67
N ILE A 141 4.19 7.94 -13.22
CA ILE A 141 4.03 9.40 -13.37
C ILE A 141 3.34 9.99 -12.12
N PRO A 142 3.55 11.27 -11.78
CA PRO A 142 3.02 11.85 -10.55
C PRO A 142 1.50 11.69 -10.37
N GLU A 143 0.74 11.70 -11.45
CA GLU A 143 -0.72 11.52 -11.44
C GLU A 143 -1.18 10.13 -10.99
N GLU A 144 -0.27 9.14 -10.98
CA GLU A 144 -0.54 7.75 -10.62
C GLU A 144 -0.22 7.43 -9.15
N HIS A 145 0.19 8.41 -8.34
CA HIS A 145 0.62 8.23 -6.95
C HIS A 145 -0.38 7.45 -6.07
N ARG A 146 -1.70 7.62 -6.28
CA ARG A 146 -2.75 6.85 -5.59
C ARG A 146 -2.79 5.39 -6.03
N LEU A 147 -2.57 5.13 -7.32
CA LEU A 147 -2.79 3.82 -7.93
C LEU A 147 -1.63 2.87 -7.62
N CYS A 148 -0.40 3.38 -7.61
CA CYS A 148 0.79 2.54 -7.39
C CYS A 148 0.91 2.01 -5.96
N CYS A 149 0.27 2.65 -4.98
CA CYS A 149 0.41 2.30 -3.56
C CYS A 149 -0.91 2.27 -2.78
N GLY A 150 -2.05 2.35 -3.47
CA GLY A 150 -3.38 2.36 -2.84
C GLY A 150 -3.80 1.02 -2.22
N HIS A 151 -3.13 -0.07 -2.61
CA HIS A 151 -3.20 -1.39 -2.00
C HIS A 151 -1.76 -1.80 -1.66
N ALA A 152 -1.49 -2.23 -0.42
CA ALA A 152 -0.14 -2.46 0.08
C ALA A 152 0.56 -3.75 -0.43
N PRO A 153 -0.12 -4.89 -0.53
CA PRO A 153 0.52 -6.19 -0.76
C PRO A 153 1.35 -6.26 -2.05
N GLY A 154 2.62 -6.62 -1.91
CA GLY A 154 3.62 -6.69 -2.96
C GLY A 154 4.31 -5.37 -3.33
N VAL A 155 3.93 -4.24 -2.74
CA VAL A 155 4.65 -2.96 -2.98
C VAL A 155 6.04 -3.04 -2.34
N ILE A 156 7.07 -2.57 -3.05
CA ILE A 156 8.46 -2.61 -2.59
C ILE A 156 8.99 -1.19 -2.44
N PHE A 157 9.50 -0.85 -1.26
CA PHE A 157 10.15 0.43 -0.99
C PHE A 157 11.65 0.29 -0.83
N ASN A 158 12.41 1.24 -1.36
CA ASN A 158 13.79 1.46 -0.96
C ASN A 158 13.78 2.04 0.47
N VAL A 159 14.33 1.30 1.42
CA VAL A 159 14.24 1.62 2.86
C VAL A 159 15.03 2.87 3.20
N ILE A 160 16.20 3.07 2.58
CA ILE A 160 17.04 4.25 2.82
C ILE A 160 16.26 5.51 2.41
N LYS A 161 15.68 5.50 1.20
CA LYS A 161 14.88 6.61 0.68
C LYS A 161 13.58 6.80 1.43
N GLY A 162 12.91 5.70 1.81
CA GLY A 162 11.69 5.76 2.60
C GLY A 162 11.89 6.40 3.98
N ARG A 163 13.03 6.12 4.64
CA ARG A 163 13.36 6.65 5.96
C ARG A 163 13.51 8.16 6.02
N GLU A 164 13.96 8.78 4.93
CA GLU A 164 14.10 10.23 4.84
C GLU A 164 12.75 10.96 5.08
N PHE A 165 11.62 10.31 4.79
CA PHE A 165 10.28 10.91 4.92
C PHE A 165 9.48 10.41 6.13
N ILE A 166 10.09 9.61 7.01
CA ILE A 166 9.39 9.11 8.20
C ILE A 166 8.94 10.26 9.10
N SER A 167 9.81 11.24 9.37
CA SER A 167 9.49 12.34 10.28
C SER A 167 8.27 13.12 9.81
N VAL A 168 8.24 13.53 8.53
CA VAL A 168 7.11 14.28 7.99
C VAL A 168 5.81 13.46 8.04
N ILE A 169 5.85 12.15 7.73
CA ILE A 169 4.64 11.32 7.81
C ILE A 169 4.21 11.13 9.27
N GLU A 170 5.14 10.90 10.20
CA GLU A 170 4.89 10.73 11.63
C GLU A 170 4.27 11.98 12.24
N ASP A 171 4.75 13.18 11.88
CA ASP A 171 4.19 14.46 12.30
C ASP A 171 2.73 14.63 11.85
N ARG A 172 2.42 14.23 10.62
CA ARG A 172 1.06 14.30 10.08
C ARG A 172 0.13 13.26 10.71
N ILE A 173 0.64 12.07 11.04
CA ILE A 173 -0.09 11.08 11.84
C ILE A 173 -0.40 11.66 13.24
N ASN A 174 0.57 12.33 13.88
CA ASN A 174 0.38 12.95 15.20
C ASN A 174 -0.64 14.10 15.16
N GLN A 175 -0.74 14.81 14.05
CA GLN A 175 -1.75 15.85 13.79
C GLN A 175 -3.10 15.28 13.33
N SER A 176 -3.29 13.96 13.38
CA SER A 176 -4.51 13.27 12.96
C SER A 176 -4.90 13.51 11.48
N CYS A 177 -3.92 13.72 10.61
CA CYS A 177 -4.17 13.88 9.18
C CYS A 177 -4.77 12.60 8.59
N ASN A 178 -6.00 12.68 8.06
CA ASN A 178 -6.76 11.52 7.58
C ASN A 178 -6.07 10.83 6.37
N ALA A 179 -5.33 11.58 5.56
CA ALA A 179 -4.56 11.03 4.43
C ALA A 179 -3.49 10.02 4.90
N THR A 180 -2.67 10.42 5.88
CA THR A 180 -1.62 9.55 6.44
C THR A 180 -2.17 8.44 7.32
N LEU A 181 -3.30 8.68 8.01
CA LEU A 181 -3.98 7.66 8.81
C LEU A 181 -4.63 6.56 7.96
N THR A 182 -5.12 6.90 6.77
CA THR A 182 -5.81 5.93 5.91
C THR A 182 -4.85 5.27 4.90
N TYR A 183 -3.95 6.05 4.31
CA TYR A 183 -3.07 5.58 3.23
C TYR A 183 -1.61 6.02 3.46
N PRO A 184 -0.93 5.45 4.46
CA PRO A 184 0.46 5.78 4.77
C PRO A 184 1.42 5.46 3.61
N LEU A 185 1.18 4.39 2.84
CA LEU A 185 2.00 4.05 1.66
C LEU A 185 1.84 5.06 0.52
N VAL A 186 0.63 5.58 0.31
CA VAL A 186 0.40 6.66 -0.68
C VAL A 186 1.05 7.95 -0.21
N SER A 187 1.03 8.21 1.10
CA SER A 187 1.69 9.39 1.67
C SER A 187 3.21 9.33 1.44
N LEU A 188 3.81 8.15 1.62
CA LEU A 188 5.20 7.92 1.29
C LEU A 188 5.48 7.99 -0.22
N SER A 189 4.59 7.44 -1.07
CA SER A 189 4.80 7.50 -2.52
C SER A 189 4.75 8.94 -3.06
N ILE A 190 3.88 9.79 -2.51
CA ILE A 190 3.85 11.23 -2.83
C ILE A 190 5.21 11.85 -2.49
N ALA A 191 5.71 11.64 -1.27
CA ALA A 191 7.00 12.20 -0.85
C ALA A 191 8.14 11.71 -1.75
N LEU A 192 8.20 10.41 -2.06
CA LEU A 192 9.20 9.86 -2.97
C LEU A 192 9.11 10.49 -4.37
N MET A 193 7.92 10.66 -4.95
CA MET A 193 7.76 11.23 -6.30
C MET A 193 8.01 12.74 -6.39
N LEU A 194 8.00 13.44 -5.26
CA LEU A 194 8.32 14.87 -5.19
C LEU A 194 9.83 15.12 -5.14
N PHE A 195 10.59 14.20 -4.53
CA PHE A 195 12.04 14.36 -4.34
C PHE A 195 12.89 13.45 -5.25
N TYR A 196 12.29 12.41 -5.79
CA TYR A 196 12.94 11.41 -6.61
C TYR A 196 12.15 11.08 -7.88
N ASP A 197 12.83 10.55 -8.88
CA ASP A 197 12.26 10.26 -10.21
C ASP A 197 12.33 8.77 -10.59
N ASN A 198 12.71 7.89 -9.65
CA ASN A 198 13.01 6.48 -9.92
C ASN A 198 11.98 5.51 -9.32
N CYS A 199 10.70 5.88 -9.36
CA CYS A 199 9.57 5.02 -9.02
C CYS A 199 9.06 4.25 -10.26
N TYR A 200 8.78 2.95 -10.16
CA TYR A 200 8.34 2.12 -11.30
C TYR A 200 7.06 1.33 -11.03
N TRP A 201 6.25 1.20 -12.08
CA TRP A 201 5.37 0.08 -12.25
C TRP A 201 6.15 -1.15 -12.70
N TYR A 202 5.76 -2.32 -12.23
CA TYR A 202 6.28 -3.61 -12.68
C TYR A 202 5.14 -4.48 -13.23
N ALA A 203 5.31 -4.94 -14.47
CA ALA A 203 4.22 -5.56 -15.25
C ALA A 203 3.87 -6.99 -14.85
N LYS A 204 4.50 -7.55 -13.82
CA LYS A 204 4.26 -8.93 -13.40
C LYS A 204 3.73 -8.98 -11.97
N PRO A 205 2.87 -9.96 -11.65
CA PRO A 205 2.26 -10.07 -10.34
C PRO A 205 3.20 -10.71 -9.33
N ILE A 206 3.16 -10.22 -8.10
CA ILE A 206 4.01 -10.75 -7.01
C ILE A 206 3.21 -11.12 -5.78
N ALA A 207 1.98 -10.62 -5.71
CA ALA A 207 1.06 -10.88 -4.63
C ALA A 207 -0.33 -11.09 -5.20
N MET A 208 -1.13 -11.86 -4.49
CA MET A 208 -2.53 -12.09 -4.81
C MET A 208 -3.38 -12.17 -3.55
N GLU A 209 -4.68 -11.97 -3.75
CA GLU A 209 -5.71 -12.08 -2.74
C GLU A 209 -5.69 -13.45 -2.06
N GLY A 210 -5.55 -13.44 -0.73
CA GLY A 210 -5.73 -14.62 0.10
C GLY A 210 -7.13 -14.63 0.72
N GLN A 211 -7.25 -14.41 2.01
CA GLN A 211 -8.53 -14.57 2.73
C GLN A 211 -9.47 -13.37 2.63
N ALA A 212 -9.02 -12.22 2.10
CA ALA A 212 -9.81 -11.00 1.94
C ALA A 212 -10.45 -10.52 3.26
N CYS A 213 -9.66 -10.52 4.34
CA CYS A 213 -10.06 -10.09 5.66
C CYS A 213 -10.29 -8.57 5.70
N GLU A 214 -11.30 -8.12 6.47
CA GLU A 214 -11.66 -6.71 6.54
C GLU A 214 -10.55 -5.85 7.17
N SER A 215 -10.10 -4.81 6.46
CA SER A 215 -8.96 -3.96 6.86
C SER A 215 -9.06 -3.29 8.24
N GLY A 216 -10.27 -3.12 8.78
CA GLY A 216 -10.50 -2.42 10.07
C GLY A 216 -10.12 -0.93 10.07
N ILE A 217 -9.84 -0.33 8.90
CA ILE A 217 -9.41 1.07 8.80
C ILE A 217 -10.63 1.99 8.95
N ASN A 218 -10.62 2.81 9.98
CA ASN A 218 -11.66 3.77 10.29
C ASN A 218 -11.11 5.19 10.36
N ASP A 219 -11.95 6.19 10.07
CA ASP A 219 -11.63 7.59 10.33
C ASP A 219 -11.71 7.93 11.82
N SER A 220 -11.33 9.16 12.18
CA SER A 220 -11.32 9.64 13.59
C SER A 220 -12.70 9.65 14.25
N LYS A 221 -13.78 9.50 13.49
CA LYS A 221 -15.17 9.41 13.98
C LYS A 221 -15.68 7.97 13.99
N GLY A 222 -14.82 6.98 13.70
CA GLY A 222 -15.17 5.56 13.68
C GLY A 222 -15.89 5.11 12.40
N ASN A 223 -16.00 5.95 11.36
CA ASN A 223 -16.59 5.51 10.10
C ASN A 223 -15.55 4.71 9.31
N HIS A 224 -15.97 3.62 8.67
CA HIS A 224 -15.11 2.88 7.76
C HIS A 224 -14.55 3.82 6.67
N TYR A 225 -13.27 3.69 6.34
CA TYR A 225 -12.55 4.62 5.45
C TYR A 225 -13.16 4.74 4.04
N SER A 226 -13.96 3.76 3.63
CA SER A 226 -14.66 3.75 2.35
C SER A 226 -16.04 4.45 2.38
N SER A 227 -16.52 4.86 3.56
CA SER A 227 -17.79 5.57 3.74
C SER A 227 -17.77 6.92 3.03
N THR A 228 -18.95 7.41 2.62
CA THR A 228 -19.06 8.71 1.94
C THR A 228 -18.50 9.86 2.79
N ALA A 229 -18.77 9.86 4.09
CA ALA A 229 -18.25 10.87 5.01
C ALA A 229 -16.71 10.85 5.06
N SER A 230 -16.10 9.67 5.18
CA SER A 230 -14.65 9.52 5.19
C SER A 230 -14.03 9.88 3.84
N ARG A 231 -14.67 9.53 2.72
CA ARG A 231 -14.20 9.91 1.37
C ARG A 231 -14.21 11.42 1.14
N ILE A 232 -15.20 12.14 1.68
CA ILE A 232 -15.23 13.60 1.63
C ILE A 232 -14.08 14.20 2.44
N GLN A 233 -13.85 13.71 3.67
CA GLN A 233 -12.74 14.17 4.50
C GLN A 233 -11.37 13.93 3.84
N GLN A 234 -11.22 12.81 3.13
CA GLN A 234 -9.98 12.49 2.41
C GLN A 234 -9.65 13.53 1.34
N ILE A 235 -10.61 14.22 0.72
CA ILE A 235 -10.31 15.27 -0.27
C ILE A 235 -9.45 16.37 0.39
N ALA A 236 -9.94 16.95 1.48
CA ALA A 236 -9.24 18.01 2.19
C ALA A 236 -7.92 17.51 2.81
N ALA A 237 -7.92 16.31 3.39
CA ALA A 237 -6.74 15.77 4.05
C ALA A 237 -5.58 15.47 3.08
N PHE A 238 -5.87 15.05 1.85
CA PHE A 238 -4.81 14.85 0.85
C PHE A 238 -4.27 16.17 0.34
N ASP A 239 -5.11 17.17 0.10
CA ASP A 239 -4.66 18.52 -0.25
C ASP A 239 -3.74 19.08 0.84
N ASP A 240 -4.20 19.04 2.08
CA ASP A 240 -3.46 19.48 3.26
C ASP A 240 -2.11 18.75 3.41
N TYR A 241 -2.04 17.43 3.21
CA TYR A 241 -0.77 16.69 3.19
C TYR A 241 0.14 17.09 2.03
N ILE A 242 -0.37 17.15 0.79
CA ILE A 242 0.42 17.46 -0.41
C ILE A 242 0.98 18.89 -0.34
N LEU A 243 0.23 19.82 0.23
CA LEU A 243 0.62 21.22 0.37
C LEU A 243 1.66 21.47 1.48
N THR A 244 2.01 20.45 2.28
CA THR A 244 3.16 20.54 3.21
C THR A 244 4.50 20.59 2.48
N PHE A 245 4.56 20.13 1.22
CA PHE A 245 5.76 20.11 0.41
C PHE A 245 5.92 21.39 -0.43
N ALA A 246 7.18 21.74 -0.72
CA ALA A 246 7.53 22.91 -1.52
C ALA A 246 6.92 22.86 -2.93
N GLU A 247 6.75 24.04 -3.52
CA GLU A 247 6.12 24.18 -4.84
C GLU A 247 6.99 23.64 -5.96
N CYS A 248 6.40 22.76 -6.77
CA CYS A 248 6.98 22.27 -8.00
C CYS A 248 5.89 21.74 -8.93
N GLU A 249 6.23 21.56 -10.21
CA GLU A 249 5.33 21.04 -11.24
C GLU A 249 4.73 19.66 -10.85
N ASN A 250 5.54 18.77 -10.25
CA ASN A 250 5.06 17.46 -9.81
C ASN A 250 4.03 17.57 -8.67
N ARG A 251 4.18 18.54 -7.75
CA ARG A 251 3.22 18.80 -6.68
C ARG A 251 1.86 19.19 -7.25
N GLU A 252 1.83 20.07 -8.25
CA GLU A 252 0.59 20.48 -8.91
C GLU A 252 -0.11 19.31 -9.61
N LYS A 253 0.65 18.50 -10.35
CA LYS A 253 0.14 17.28 -11.01
C LYS A 253 -0.46 16.30 -9.99
N ILE A 254 0.25 16.04 -8.89
CA ILE A 254 -0.19 15.17 -7.79
C ILE A 254 -1.47 15.73 -7.15
N LEU A 255 -1.52 17.03 -6.86
CA LEU A 255 -2.66 17.69 -6.24
C LEU A 255 -3.92 17.56 -7.11
N LEU A 256 -3.83 17.89 -8.40
CA LEU A 256 -4.96 17.79 -9.33
C LEU A 256 -5.44 16.34 -9.52
N ALA A 257 -4.51 15.40 -9.61
CA ALA A 257 -4.83 13.98 -9.72
C ALA A 257 -5.49 13.45 -8.43
N SER A 258 -4.99 13.85 -7.26
CA SER A 258 -5.51 13.44 -5.95
C SER A 258 -6.95 13.93 -5.74
N ARG A 259 -7.24 15.19 -6.09
CA ARG A 259 -8.59 15.76 -6.06
C ARG A 259 -9.54 14.98 -6.98
N SER A 260 -9.12 14.73 -8.22
CA SER A 260 -9.91 13.98 -9.20
C SER A 260 -10.24 12.57 -8.71
N TRP A 261 -9.23 11.85 -8.19
CA TRP A 261 -9.40 10.50 -7.65
C TRP A 261 -10.34 10.49 -6.43
N SER A 262 -10.13 11.42 -5.50
CA SER A 262 -10.91 11.48 -4.25
C SER A 262 -12.37 11.83 -4.53
N PHE A 263 -12.62 12.77 -5.44
CA PHE A 263 -13.98 13.08 -5.92
C PHE A 263 -14.65 11.86 -6.55
N GLN A 264 -13.93 11.11 -7.41
CA GLN A 264 -14.46 9.87 -7.99
C GLN A 264 -14.84 8.84 -6.92
N LYS A 265 -14.05 8.69 -5.85
CA LYS A 265 -14.37 7.79 -4.74
C LYS A 265 -15.61 8.22 -3.96
N VAL A 266 -15.83 9.52 -3.77
CA VAL A 266 -17.07 10.05 -3.17
C VAL A 266 -18.28 9.71 -4.04
N LEU A 267 -18.20 9.91 -5.35
CA LEU A 267 -19.30 9.55 -6.25
C LEU A 267 -19.58 8.04 -6.26
N ASN A 268 -18.54 7.22 -6.16
CA ASN A 268 -18.69 5.77 -6.12
C ASN A 268 -19.27 5.27 -4.78
N SER A 269 -19.07 6.00 -3.68
CA SER A 269 -19.63 5.63 -2.36
C SER A 269 -21.08 6.08 -2.16
N ASN A 270 -21.62 6.95 -3.03
CA ASN A 270 -22.99 7.45 -2.93
C ASN A 270 -23.67 7.57 -4.31
N LYS A 271 -24.52 6.59 -4.64
CA LYS A 271 -25.23 6.51 -5.91
C LYS A 271 -26.11 7.75 -6.16
N THR A 272 -26.89 8.17 -5.15
CA THR A 272 -27.78 9.34 -5.26
C THR A 272 -27.01 10.63 -5.54
N LEU A 273 -25.90 10.84 -4.84
CA LEU A 273 -25.03 11.99 -5.09
C LEU A 273 -24.44 11.96 -6.50
N ARG A 274 -23.98 10.78 -6.95
CA ARG A 274 -23.47 10.59 -8.31
C ARG A 274 -24.50 10.94 -9.37
N GLU A 275 -25.73 10.46 -9.22
CA GLU A 275 -26.83 10.78 -10.14
C GLU A 275 -27.12 12.27 -10.19
N LYS A 276 -27.20 12.93 -9.03
CA LYS A 276 -27.39 14.40 -8.96
C LYS A 276 -26.25 15.16 -9.63
N VAL A 277 -24.99 14.81 -9.36
CA VAL A 277 -23.83 15.49 -9.97
C VAL A 277 -23.82 15.30 -11.49
N LEU A 278 -24.16 14.10 -11.98
CA LEU A 278 -24.20 13.82 -13.42
C LEU A 278 -25.24 14.67 -14.17
N GLN A 279 -26.29 15.16 -13.51
CA GLN A 279 -27.27 16.06 -14.11
C GLN A 279 -26.70 17.46 -14.43
N TYR A 280 -25.67 17.90 -13.69
CA TYR A 280 -25.02 19.20 -13.89
C TYR A 280 -23.80 19.13 -14.82
N ILE A 281 -23.34 17.92 -15.15
CA ILE A 281 -22.23 17.73 -16.08
C ILE A 281 -22.81 17.73 -17.50
N ASN A 282 -22.40 18.72 -18.30
CA ASN A 282 -22.79 18.82 -19.71
C ASN A 282 -22.61 17.45 -20.42
N PRO A 283 -23.61 16.93 -21.16
CA PRO A 283 -23.54 15.62 -21.83
C PRO A 283 -22.29 15.44 -22.71
N SER A 284 -21.74 16.52 -23.29
CA SER A 284 -20.49 16.51 -24.04
C SER A 284 -19.22 16.32 -23.18
N LEU A 285 -19.26 16.75 -21.91
CA LEU A 285 -18.23 16.49 -20.89
C LEU A 285 -18.39 15.09 -20.26
N SER A 286 -19.63 14.59 -20.16
CA SER A 286 -19.95 13.29 -19.55
C SER A 286 -19.24 12.13 -20.27
N PHE A 287 -19.03 12.25 -21.60
CA PHE A 287 -18.31 11.28 -22.42
C PHE A 287 -16.80 11.23 -22.12
N ARG A 288 -16.17 12.38 -21.81
CA ARG A 288 -14.75 12.45 -21.39
C ARG A 288 -14.54 12.00 -19.96
N ILE A 289 -15.48 12.31 -19.07
CA ILE A 289 -15.50 11.83 -17.69
C ILE A 289 -15.74 10.32 -17.67
N HIS A 290 -16.69 9.77 -18.44
CA HIS A 290 -16.86 8.31 -18.59
C HIS A 290 -15.64 7.63 -19.21
N ARG A 291 -14.97 8.23 -20.21
CA ARG A 291 -13.72 7.65 -20.75
C ARG A 291 -12.58 7.68 -19.75
N LYS A 292 -12.33 8.78 -19.00
CA LYS A 292 -11.28 8.81 -17.96
C LYS A 292 -11.63 7.95 -16.74
N ILE A 293 -12.89 7.89 -16.34
CA ILE A 293 -13.40 7.02 -15.25
C ILE A 293 -13.32 5.55 -15.64
N ASN A 294 -13.67 5.18 -16.87
CA ASN A 294 -13.55 3.80 -17.36
C ASN A 294 -12.13 3.42 -17.78
N LEU A 295 -11.29 4.34 -18.28
CA LEU A 295 -9.88 4.04 -18.61
C LEU A 295 -9.04 3.79 -17.35
N LEU A 296 -9.46 4.31 -16.19
CA LEU A 296 -8.83 4.06 -14.89
C LEU A 296 -9.43 2.87 -14.12
N CYS A 297 -10.65 2.43 -14.45
CA CYS A 297 -11.32 1.31 -13.76
C CYS A 297 -11.55 0.06 -14.63
N ASN A 298 -11.35 0.15 -15.94
CA ASN A 298 -11.56 -0.94 -16.90
C ASN A 298 -10.62 -0.75 -18.11
N LYS A 299 -9.36 -1.13 -17.96
CA LYS A 299 -8.70 -1.83 -19.07
C LYS A 299 -9.02 -3.31 -18.84
N LYS A 300 -9.94 -3.82 -19.68
CA LYS A 300 -10.28 -5.23 -19.79
C LYS A 300 -9.04 -6.08 -19.98
#